data_AF-A0A8G2EW11-F1
#
_entry.id   AF-A0A8G2EW11-F1
#
_cell.length_a   1.000
_cell.length_b   1.000
_cell.length_c   1.000
_cell.angle_alpha   90.00
_cell.angle_beta   90.00
_cell.angle_gamma   90.00
#
_symmetry.space_group_name_H-M   'P 1'
#
loop_
_entity.id
_entity.type
_entity.pdbx_description
1 polymer ?
#
loop_
_entity_poly.entity_id
_entity_poly.type
_entity_poly.pdbx_seq_one_letter_code
_entity_poly.pdbx_strand_id
1 'polypeptide(L)' 'MIDRIIQTGVIGICTALFVLLVGVAAWFQHLYTCFTEESWGFLIAGAIFFPIAIIHGIGVWFGFW' A
#
# COMPACT_ATOMS: atom_id res chain seq x y z
N MET A 1 22.24 -2.78 -27.57
CA MET A 1 20.94 -3.50 -27.50
C MET A 1 20.78 -4.24 -26.17
N ILE A 2 21.81 -4.96 -25.70
CA ILE A 2 21.82 -5.66 -24.42
C ILE A 2 21.63 -4.72 -23.21
N ASP A 3 22.23 -3.52 -23.24
CA ASP A 3 22.14 -2.55 -22.14
C ASP A 3 20.71 -2.01 -21.93
N ARG A 4 19.93 -1.88 -23.01
CA ARG A 4 18.52 -1.46 -22.96
C ARG A 4 17.64 -2.53 -22.27
N ILE A 5 17.95 -3.80 -22.47
CA ILE A 5 17.22 -4.93 -21.87
C ILE A 5 17.49 -4.97 -20.36
N ILE A 6 18.77 -4.85 -19.96
CA ILE A 6 19.17 -4.81 -18.55
C ILE A 6 18.52 -3.61 -17.85
N GLN A 7 18.57 -2.42 -18.46
CA GLN A 7 17.97 -1.22 -17.88
C GLN A 7 16.46 -1.35 -17.68
N THR A 8 15.74 -1.93 -18.65
CA THR A 8 14.30 -2.17 -18.53
C THR A 8 13.98 -3.18 -17.43
N GLY A 9 14.78 -4.24 -17.31
CA GLY A 9 14.62 -5.26 -16.26
C GLY A 9 14.83 -4.69 -14.85
N VAL A 10 15.88 -3.89 -14.65
CA VAL A 10 16.17 -3.26 -13.35
C VAL A 10 15.05 -2.30 -12.95
N ILE A 11 14.58 -1.45 -13.88
CA ILE A 11 13.48 -0.51 -13.60
C ILE A 11 12.23 -1.29 -13.19
N GLY A 12 11.87 -2.35 -13.93
CA GLY A 12 10.70 -3.17 -13.60
C GLY A 12 10.75 -3.76 -12.19
N ILE A 13 11.91 -4.29 -11.80
CA ILE A 13 12.10 -4.86 -10.45
C ILE A 13 12.00 -3.77 -9.38
N CYS A 14 12.69 -2.64 -9.56
CA CYS A 14 12.65 -1.54 -8.60
C CYS A 14 11.22 -1.00 -8.42
N THR A 15 10.47 -0.84 -9.51
CA THR A 15 9.07 -0.39 -9.45
C THR A 15 8.20 -1.40 -8.71
N ALA A 16 8.34 -2.71 -9.00
CA ALA A 16 7.56 -3.75 -8.33
C ALA A 16 7.84 -3.77 -6.81
N LEU A 17 9.12 -3.69 -6.42
CA LEU A 17 9.52 -3.64 -5.01
C LEU A 17 8.96 -2.39 -4.32
N PHE A 18 9.03 -1.23 -4.98
CA PHE A 18 8.49 0.00 -4.44
C PHE A 18 6.98 -0.10 -4.19
N VAL A 19 6.21 -0.59 -5.17
CA VAL A 19 4.75 -0.76 -5.03
C VAL A 19 4.41 -1.74 -3.90
N LEU A 20 5.15 -2.84 -3.77
CA LEU A 20 4.94 -3.81 -2.69
C LEU A 20 5.23 -3.21 -1.32
N LEU A 21 6.35 -2.51 -1.16
CA LEU A 21 6.73 -1.89 0.11
C LEU A 21 5.73 -0.81 0.54
N VAL A 22 5.33 0.06 -0.40
CA VAL A 22 4.33 1.10 -0.15
C VAL A 22 2.98 0.48 0.20
N GLY A 23 2.55 -0.54 -0.54
CA GLY A 23 1.30 -1.24 -0.27
C GLY A 23 1.28 -1.87 1.13
N VAL A 24 2.34 -2.60 1.49
CA VAL A 24 2.43 -3.23 2.81
C VAL A 24 2.45 -2.19 3.93
N ALA A 25 3.21 -1.10 3.76
CA ALA A 25 3.26 -0.01 4.73
C ALA A 25 1.87 0.67 4.90
N ALA A 26 1.17 0.94 3.80
CA ALA A 26 -0.17 1.52 3.84
C ALA A 26 -1.18 0.59 4.51
N TRP A 27 -1.09 -0.72 4.24
CA TRP A 27 -1.95 -1.71 4.88
C TRP A 27 -1.77 -1.73 6.40
N PHE A 28 -0.52 -1.71 6.88
CA PHE A 28 -0.24 -1.61 8.32
C PHE A 28 -0.74 -0.30 8.93
N GLN A 29 -0.58 0.83 8.22
CA GLN A 29 -1.13 2.11 8.68
C GLN A 29 -2.65 2.02 8.85
N HIS A 30 -3.37 1.45 7.89
CA HIS A 30 -4.82 1.25 7.99
C HIS A 30 -5.21 0.42 9.20
N LEU A 31 -4.54 -0.72 9.43
CA LEU A 31 -4.81 -1.55 10.61
C LEU A 31 -4.61 -0.76 11.90
N TYR A 32 -3.46 -0.07 12.02
CA TYR A 32 -3.14 0.73 13.19
C TYR A 32 -4.22 1.78 13.46
N THR A 33 -4.50 2.64 12.47
CA THR A 33 -5.50 3.72 12.58
C THR A 33 -6.89 3.16 12.93
N CYS A 34 -7.36 2.12 12.23
CA CYS A 34 -8.71 1.61 12.47
C CYS A 34 -8.85 0.86 13.80
N PHE A 35 -7.77 0.25 14.33
CA PHE A 35 -7.78 -0.29 15.70
C PHE A 35 -7.76 0.84 16.75
N THR A 36 -6.99 1.91 16.54
CA THR A 36 -6.91 3.03 17.51
C THR A 36 -8.19 3.86 17.57
N GLU A 37 -8.90 3.98 16.44
CA GLU A 37 -10.12 4.78 16.32
C GLU A 37 -11.40 3.94 16.44
N GLU A 38 -11.28 2.64 16.76
CA GLU A 38 -12.41 1.71 16.87
C GLU A 38 -13.30 1.68 15.61
N SER A 39 -12.69 1.91 14.44
CA SER A 39 -13.36 1.92 13.13
C SER A 39 -13.52 0.50 12.58
N TRP A 40 -14.29 -0.34 13.28
CA TRP A 40 -14.48 -1.77 12.99
C TRP A 40 -15.01 -2.04 11.58
N GLY A 41 -15.88 -1.17 11.05
CA GLY A 41 -16.40 -1.30 9.68
C GLY A 41 -15.29 -1.21 8.63
N PHE A 42 -14.32 -0.31 8.83
CA PHE A 42 -13.15 -0.18 7.96
C PHE A 42 -12.21 -1.37 8.09
N LEU A 43 -12.04 -1.95 9.28
CA LEU A 43 -11.26 -3.19 9.47
C LEU A 43 -11.85 -4.37 8.68
N ILE A 44 -13.17 -4.55 8.74
CA ILE A 44 -13.85 -5.61 7.99
C ILE A 44 -13.73 -5.33 6.48
N ALA A 45 -13.97 -4.09 6.05
CA ALA A 45 -13.84 -3.69 4.65
C ALA A 45 -12.41 -3.92 4.11
N GLY A 46 -11.39 -3.60 4.89
CA GLY A 46 -9.99 -3.84 4.56
C GLY A 46 -9.63 -5.34 4.49
N ALA A 47 -10.26 -6.18 5.31
CA ALA A 47 -10.05 -7.62 5.30
C ALA A 47 -10.71 -8.33 4.10
N ILE A 48 -11.90 -7.89 3.69
CA ILE A 48 -12.63 -8.49 2.55
C ILE A 48 -12.22 -7.91 1.20
N PHE A 49 -11.74 -6.66 1.18
CA PHE A 49 -11.34 -5.97 -0.04
C PHE A 49 -10.06 -5.19 0.20
N PHE A 50 -8.93 -5.90 0.02
CA PHE A 50 -7.58 -5.43 0.26
C PHE A 50 -7.26 -4.02 -0.31
N PRO A 51 -7.73 -3.62 -1.51
CA PRO A 51 -7.46 -2.27 -2.03
C PRO A 51 -8.02 -1.13 -1.15
N ILE A 52 -9.10 -1.33 -0.40
CA ILE A 52 -9.63 -0.30 0.53
C ILE A 52 -8.62 0.01 1.62
N ALA A 53 -7.98 -1.01 2.20
CA ALA A 53 -6.98 -0.82 3.24
C ALA A 53 -5.77 0.00 2.74
N ILE A 54 -5.35 -0.23 1.49
CA ILE A 54 -4.26 0.54 0.86
C ILE A 54 -4.65 2.00 0.68
N ILE A 55 -5.82 2.28 0.08
CA ILE A 55 -6.26 3.66 -0.19
C ILE A 55 -6.45 4.43 1.12
N HIS A 56 -7.11 3.81 2.10
CA HIS A 56 -7.30 4.41 3.42
C HIS A 56 -5.96 4.69 4.11
N GLY A 57 -5.08 3.68 4.17
CA GLY A 57 -3.75 3.83 4.79
C GLY A 57 -2.90 4.92 4.12
N ILE A 58 -2.94 5.01 2.79
CA ILE A 58 -2.28 6.09 2.06
C ILE A 58 -2.88 7.45 2.42
N GLY A 59 -4.21 7.59 2.48
CA GLY A 59 -4.77 8.90 2.78
C GLY A 59 -4.57 9.35 4.21
N VAL A 60 -4.36 8.45 5.17
CA VAL A 60 -3.88 8.82 6.52
C VAL A 60 -2.53 9.53 6.43
N TRP A 61 -1.60 9.07 5.58
CA TRP A 61 -0.31 9.76 5.39
C TRP A 61 -0.44 11.17 4.84
N PHE A 62 -1.50 11.42 4.07
CA PHE A 62 -1.81 12.73 3.51
C PHE A 62 -2.79 13.54 4.38
N GLY A 63 -3.20 13.03 5.54
CA GLY A 63 -4.09 13.72 6.48
C GLY A 63 -5.55 13.80 6.04
N PHE A 64 -6.03 12.87 5.21
CA PHE A 64 -7.44 12.78 4.82
C PHE A 64 -8.32 12.05 5.85
N TRP A 65 -7.70 11.26 6.72
CA TRP A 65 -8.30 10.50 7.81
C TRP A 65 -7.49 10.71 9.08
#